data_AF-A0A7W0KS21-F1
#
_entry.id   AF-A0A7W0KS21-F1
#
_cell.length_a   1.000
_cell.length_b   1.000
_cell.length_c   1.000
_cell.angle_alpha   90.00
_cell.angle_beta   90.00
_cell.angle_gamma   90.00
#
_symmetry.space_group_name_H-M   'P 1'
#
loop_
_entity.id
_entity.type
_entity.pdbx_description
1 polymer ?
#
loop_
_entity_poly.entity_id
_entity_poly.type
_entity_poly.pdbx_seq_one_letter_code
_entity_poly.pdbx_strand_id
1 'polypeptide(L)'
;MQIAIALYPGLTVLDATTHWSAYDELATYGARPTEQRVVQQGKVWTAAGVSAGIDLALTLLAEIYGPEMSQAVQLGIEYDPQPPYDAGSPSKAPADVLELVRAVSAEKTAAILGAS
;
A
#
# COMPACT_ATOMS: atom_id res chain seq x y z
N MET A 1 -0.53 -1.98 -9.36
CA MET A 1 0.20 -3.25 -9.18
C MET A 1 -0.66 -4.15 -8.29
N GLN A 2 -1.64 -4.82 -8.90
CA GLN A 2 -2.64 -5.62 -8.19
C GLN A 2 -2.12 -7.05 -7.95
N ILE A 3 -1.96 -7.37 -6.68
CA ILE A 3 -2.26 -8.68 -6.04
C ILE A 3 -1.62 -9.92 -6.69
N ALA A 4 -0.37 -10.22 -6.29
CA ALA A 4 0.30 -11.50 -6.54
C ALA A 4 -0.03 -12.60 -5.50
N ILE A 5 -0.93 -12.31 -4.56
CA ILE A 5 -1.14 -13.14 -3.36
C ILE A 5 -1.99 -14.38 -3.65
N ALA A 6 -2.91 -14.32 -4.62
CA ALA A 6 -3.82 -15.42 -4.92
C ALA A 6 -3.22 -16.57 -5.77
N LEU A 7 -1.99 -16.44 -6.27
CA LEU A 7 -1.44 -17.37 -7.28
C LEU A 7 -0.37 -18.34 -6.77
N TYR A 8 0.02 -18.28 -5.49
CA TYR A 8 1.05 -19.16 -4.93
C TYR A 8 0.47 -20.10 -3.86
N PRO A 9 -0.01 -21.30 -4.25
CA PRO A 9 -0.49 -22.30 -3.32
C PRO A 9 0.68 -22.83 -2.49
N GLY A 10 0.82 -22.35 -1.25
CA GLY A 10 1.88 -22.77 -0.34
C GLY A 10 2.22 -21.81 0.79
N LEU A 11 1.69 -20.58 0.77
CA LEU A 11 1.93 -19.63 1.86
C LEU A 11 0.73 -19.60 2.80
N THR A 12 0.85 -20.36 3.89
CA THR A 12 -0.23 -20.70 4.82
C THR A 12 -0.80 -19.51 5.60
N VAL A 13 -0.01 -18.44 5.82
CA VAL A 13 -0.50 -17.10 6.21
C VAL A 13 0.59 -16.07 5.93
N LEU A 14 0.37 -15.15 4.97
CA LEU A 14 1.35 -14.09 4.65
C LEU A 14 0.95 -12.76 5.23
N ASP A 15 1.86 -12.12 5.97
CA ASP A 15 1.74 -10.68 6.17
C ASP A 15 1.87 -9.99 4.82
N ALA A 16 0.90 -9.14 4.49
CA ALA A 16 0.88 -8.38 3.26
C ALA A 16 0.21 -7.03 3.50
N THR A 17 0.52 -6.06 2.67
CA THR A 17 -0.11 -4.74 2.73
C THR A 17 -0.78 -4.40 1.39
N THR A 18 -1.67 -3.41 1.42
CA THR A 18 -2.37 -2.85 0.27
C THR A 18 -2.87 -1.45 0.65
N HIS A 19 -3.68 -0.80 -0.17
CA HIS A 19 -4.39 0.39 0.26
C HIS A 19 -5.29 0.07 1.46
N TRP A 20 -5.28 0.90 2.50
CA TRP A 20 -5.94 0.62 3.78
C TRP A 20 -7.43 0.29 3.66
N SER A 21 -8.12 0.82 2.65
CA SER A 21 -9.54 0.54 2.41
C SER A 21 -9.82 -0.88 1.91
N ALA A 22 -8.78 -1.63 1.52
CA ALA A 22 -8.88 -2.97 0.94
C ALA A 22 -8.31 -4.06 1.86
N TYR A 23 -8.09 -3.78 3.15
CA TYR A 23 -7.60 -4.78 4.11
C TYR A 23 -8.57 -5.94 4.30
N ASP A 24 -9.88 -5.68 4.36
CA ASP A 24 -10.89 -6.74 4.48
C ASP A 24 -10.90 -7.64 3.24
N GLU A 25 -10.79 -7.05 2.05
CA GLU A 25 -10.67 -7.82 0.80
C GLU A 25 -9.38 -8.66 0.79
N LEU A 26 -8.25 -8.06 1.18
CA LEU A 26 -6.96 -8.76 1.27
C LEU A 26 -7.03 -9.97 2.21
N ALA A 27 -7.71 -9.83 3.35
CA ALA A 27 -7.90 -10.91 4.31
C ALA A 27 -8.73 -12.07 3.72
N THR A 28 -9.66 -11.82 2.79
CA THR A 28 -10.45 -12.88 2.14
C THR A 28 -9.60 -13.83 1.29
N TYR A 29 -8.40 -13.39 0.86
CA TYR A 29 -7.42 -14.22 0.17
C TYR A 29 -6.49 -15.00 1.12
N GLY A 30 -6.72 -14.94 2.45
CA GLY A 30 -5.92 -15.66 3.46
C GLY A 30 -4.64 -14.95 3.90
N ALA A 31 -4.44 -13.69 3.50
CA ALA A 31 -3.35 -12.86 4.00
C ALA A 31 -3.67 -12.24 5.38
N ARG A 32 -2.64 -11.82 6.11
CA ARG A 32 -2.73 -10.93 7.28
C ARG A 32 -2.41 -9.50 6.84
N PRO A 33 -3.40 -8.61 6.72
CA PRO A 33 -3.17 -7.21 6.40
C PRO A 33 -2.32 -6.53 7.49
N THR A 34 -1.40 -5.65 7.07
CA THR A 34 -0.58 -4.85 7.97
C THR A 34 -0.44 -3.41 7.47
N GLU A 35 -0.34 -2.45 8.39
CA GLU A 35 -0.09 -1.04 8.09
C GLU A 35 1.36 -0.74 7.67
N GLN A 36 2.22 -1.75 7.62
CA GLN A 36 3.57 -1.61 7.08
C GLN A 36 3.52 -1.04 5.66
N ARG A 37 4.41 -0.07 5.40
CA ARG A 37 4.46 0.67 4.13
C ARG A 37 4.92 -0.23 2.98
N VAL A 38 5.87 -1.12 3.24
CA VAL A 38 6.36 -2.17 2.34
C VAL A 38 6.50 -3.45 3.14
N VAL A 39 6.04 -4.57 2.57
CA VAL A 39 6.16 -5.91 3.17
C VAL A 39 6.80 -6.85 2.17
N GLN A 40 7.86 -7.55 2.59
CA GLN A 40 8.50 -8.62 1.83
C GLN A 40 8.15 -9.97 2.45
N GLN A 41 7.63 -10.88 1.62
CA GLN A 41 7.43 -12.28 1.96
C GLN A 41 8.03 -13.16 0.87
N GLY A 42 9.27 -13.61 1.10
CA GLY A 42 10.04 -14.35 0.10
C GLY A 42 10.22 -13.54 -1.19
N LYS A 43 9.61 -14.02 -2.28
CA LYS A 43 9.65 -13.36 -3.60
C LYS A 43 8.53 -12.36 -3.83
N VAL A 44 7.54 -12.30 -2.93
CA VAL A 44 6.39 -11.41 -3.06
C VAL A 44 6.63 -10.15 -2.23
N TRP A 45 6.52 -9.00 -2.86
CA TRP A 45 6.61 -7.70 -2.21
C TRP A 45 5.29 -6.97 -2.39
N THR A 46 4.80 -6.36 -1.33
CA THR A 46 3.56 -5.57 -1.33
C THR A 46 3.82 -4.20 -0.75
N ALA A 47 3.06 -3.20 -1.21
CA ALA A 47 3.15 -1.83 -0.76
C ALA A 47 1.78 -1.33 -0.31
N ALA A 48 1.80 -0.41 0.66
CA ALA A 48 0.60 0.25 1.16
C ALA A 48 0.02 1.21 0.10
N GLY A 49 -0.84 2.13 0.52
CA GLY A 49 -1.54 3.04 -0.39
C GLY A 49 -0.63 3.92 -1.25
N VAL A 50 -0.95 3.98 -2.55
CA VAL A 50 -0.54 4.97 -3.56
C VAL A 50 0.95 5.37 -3.51
N SER A 51 1.31 6.30 -2.62
CA SER A 51 2.68 6.82 -2.50
C SER A 51 3.69 5.77 -2.04
N ALA A 52 3.25 4.73 -1.33
CA ALA A 52 4.12 3.63 -0.91
C ALA A 52 4.72 2.85 -2.09
N GLY A 53 4.16 2.97 -3.29
CA GLY A 53 4.74 2.41 -4.50
C GLY A 53 6.11 2.99 -4.84
N ILE A 54 6.38 4.26 -4.50
CA ILE A 54 7.69 4.89 -4.71
C ILE A 54 8.71 4.25 -3.77
N ASP A 55 8.37 4.09 -2.50
CA ASP A 55 9.24 3.45 -1.50
C ASP A 55 9.56 2.00 -1.86
N LEU A 56 8.56 1.26 -2.35
CA LEU A 56 8.80 -0.10 -2.85
C LEU A 56 9.73 -0.10 -4.06
N ALA A 57 9.55 0.81 -5.03
CA ALA A 57 10.42 0.90 -6.19
C ALA A 57 11.87 1.20 -5.77
N LEU A 58 12.09 2.14 -4.85
CA LEU A 58 13.42 2.46 -4.31
C LEU A 58 14.02 1.27 -3.55
N THR A 59 13.21 0.53 -2.80
CA THR A 59 13.66 -0.67 -2.08
C THR A 59 14.08 -1.77 -3.05
N LEU A 60 13.31 -2.01 -4.11
CA LEU A 60 13.64 -2.99 -5.16
C LEU A 60 14.89 -2.58 -5.94
N LEU A 61 15.07 -1.29 -6.23
CA LEU A 61 16.31 -0.80 -6.86
C LEU A 61 17.54 -1.08 -6.01
N ALA A 62 17.44 -0.88 -4.69
CA ALA A 62 18.53 -1.19 -3.77
C ALA A 62 18.84 -2.69 -3.74
N GLU A 63 17.81 -3.53 -3.71
CA GLU A 63 17.94 -4.99 -3.71
C GLU A 63 18.57 -5.54 -5.01
N ILE A 64 18.17 -5.00 -6.17
CA ILE A 64 18.56 -5.53 -7.49
C ILE A 64 19.88 -4.94 -7.99
N TYR A 65 20.09 -3.63 -7.78
CA TYR A 65 21.19 -2.87 -8.37
C TYR A 65 22.14 -2.24 -7.34
N GLY A 66 21.85 -2.36 -6.05
CA GLY A 66 22.63 -1.77 -4.97
C GLY A 66 22.13 -0.39 -4.53
N PRO A 67 22.56 0.05 -3.32
CA PRO A 67 22.07 1.27 -2.69
C PRO A 67 22.38 2.54 -3.52
N GLU A 68 23.48 2.58 -4.26
CA GLU A 68 23.88 3.74 -5.06
C GLU A 68 22.87 4.03 -6.18
N MET A 69 22.33 2.99 -6.82
CA MET A 69 21.29 3.16 -7.86
C MET A 69 19.98 3.68 -7.26
N SER A 70 19.58 3.13 -6.11
CA SER A 70 18.39 3.60 -5.39
C SER A 70 18.52 5.08 -4.99
N GLN A 71 19.67 5.47 -4.43
CA GLN A 71 19.97 6.86 -4.06
C GLN A 71 20.00 7.78 -5.28
N ALA A 72 20.59 7.35 -6.40
CA ALA A 72 20.63 8.13 -7.63
C ALA A 72 19.22 8.38 -8.19
N VAL A 73 18.35 7.37 -8.20
CA VAL A 73 16.96 7.53 -8.63
C VAL A 73 16.17 8.40 -7.64
N GLN A 74 16.34 8.18 -6.33
CA GLN A 74 15.70 8.99 -5.30
C GLN A 74 16.02 10.47 -5.48
N LEU A 75 17.30 10.80 -5.68
CA LEU A 75 17.76 12.17 -5.96
C LEU A 75 17.24 12.67 -7.31
N GLY A 76 17.30 11.83 -8.35
CA GLY A 76 16.90 12.21 -9.71
C GLY A 76 15.42 12.58 -9.85
N ILE A 77 14.55 12.03 -9.01
CA ILE A 77 13.12 12.39 -8.96
C ILE A 77 12.79 13.36 -7.81
N GLU A 78 13.80 13.83 -7.08
CA GLU A 78 13.66 14.71 -5.91
C GLU A 78 12.66 14.16 -4.87
N TYR A 79 12.76 12.86 -4.56
CA TYR A 79 11.90 12.22 -3.57
C TYR A 79 12.35 12.52 -2.14
N ASP A 80 11.99 13.73 -1.68
CA ASP A 80 12.12 14.23 -0.30
C ASP A 80 10.73 14.64 0.25
N PRO A 81 9.89 13.67 0.66
CA PRO A 81 8.52 13.97 1.05
C PRO A 81 8.45 14.77 2.37
N GLN A 82 7.84 15.96 2.31
CA GLN A 82 7.56 16.82 3.48
C GLN A 82 6.05 17.03 3.66
N PRO A 83 5.30 16.01 4.13
CA PRO A 83 3.86 16.13 4.28
C PRO A 83 3.51 17.17 5.37
N PRO A 84 2.59 18.11 5.11
CA PRO A 84 2.23 19.14 6.09
C PRO A 84 1.35 18.62 7.24
N TYR A 85 0.83 17.40 7.13
CA TYR A 85 -0.04 16.76 8.12
C TYR A 85 0.33 15.29 8.30
N ASP A 86 0.15 14.77 9.52
CA ASP A 86 0.35 13.35 9.82
C ASP A 86 -0.95 12.53 9.69
N ALA A 87 -1.67 12.68 8.58
CA ALA A 87 -2.96 12.01 8.33
C ALA A 87 -2.88 10.92 7.25
N GLY A 88 -1.67 10.44 6.94
CA GLY A 88 -1.42 9.51 5.83
C GLY A 88 -1.77 8.03 6.09
N SER A 89 -2.22 7.68 7.30
CA SER A 89 -2.69 6.32 7.64
C SER A 89 -3.93 6.40 8.53
N PRO A 90 -4.81 5.38 8.52
CA PRO A 90 -6.00 5.36 9.37
C PRO A 90 -5.70 5.46 10.87
N SER A 91 -4.58 4.87 11.30
CA SER A 91 -4.10 4.91 12.68
C SER A 91 -3.61 6.29 13.15
N LYS A 92 -3.30 7.21 12.23
CA LYS A 92 -2.75 8.54 12.53
C LYS A 92 -3.72 9.67 12.21
N ALA A 93 -4.62 9.46 11.25
CA ALA A 93 -5.60 10.45 10.86
C ALA A 93 -6.62 10.74 11.99
N PRO A 94 -7.08 12.00 12.13
CA PRO A 94 -8.24 12.32 12.96
C PRO A 94 -9.46 11.49 12.56
N ALA A 95 -10.28 11.11 13.55
CA ALA A 95 -11.41 10.20 13.34
C ALA A 95 -12.46 10.75 12.36
N ASP A 96 -12.74 12.05 12.45
CA ASP A 96 -13.66 12.77 11.54
C ASP A 96 -13.15 12.78 10.09
N VAL A 97 -11.84 12.96 9.88
CA VAL A 97 -11.21 12.86 8.55
C VAL A 97 -11.31 11.44 8.01
N LEU A 98 -11.07 10.42 8.84
CA LEU A 98 -11.20 9.02 8.43
C LEU A 98 -12.65 8.68 8.03
N GLU A 99 -13.63 9.13 8.82
CA GLU A 99 -15.06 8.96 8.53
C GLU A 99 -15.46 9.64 7.21
N LEU A 100 -14.99 10.87 6.99
CA LEU A 100 -15.21 11.60 5.74
C LEU A 100 -14.71 10.81 4.53
N VAL A 101 -13.46 10.31 4.57
CA VAL A 101 -12.88 9.57 3.43
C VAL A 101 -13.63 8.25 3.18
N ARG A 102 -14.07 7.56 4.24
CA ARG A 102 -14.88 6.34 4.11
C ARG A 102 -16.22 6.64 3.45
N ALA A 103 -16.90 7.73 3.83
CA ALA A 103 -18.17 8.13 3.23
C ALA A 103 -18.03 8.42 1.72
N VAL A 104 -17.02 9.21 1.35
CA VAL A 104 -16.73 9.53 -0.07
C VAL A 104 -16.40 8.27 -0.88
N SER A 105 -15.64 7.33 -0.30
CA SER A 105 -15.27 6.08 -0.98
C SER A 105 -16.47 5.15 -1.17
N ALA A 106 -17.40 5.12 -0.22
CA ALA A 106 -18.64 4.35 -0.31
C ALA A 106 -19.58 4.92 -1.39
N GLU A 107 -19.75 6.25 -1.43
CA GLU A 107 -20.55 6.93 -2.46
C GLU A 107 -19.99 6.67 -3.86
N LYS A 108 -18.67 6.80 -4.02
CA LYS A 108 -18.00 6.54 -5.31
C LYS A 108 -18.15 5.10 -5.75
N THR A 109 -18.07 4.14 -4.81
CA THR A 109 -18.33 2.72 -5.08
C THR A 109 -19.77 2.49 -5.52
N ALA A 110 -20.75 3.09 -4.83
CA ALA A 110 -22.17 2.99 -5.19
C ALA A 110 -22.47 3.59 -6.57
N ALA A 111 -21.86 4.73 -6.90
CA ALA A 111 -21.97 5.37 -8.20
C ALA A 111 -21.36 4.51 -9.34
N ILE A 112 -20.25 3.81 -9.08
CA ILE A 112 -19.60 2.91 -10.05
C ILE A 112 -20.42 1.63 -10.27
N LEU A 113 -21.02 1.08 -9.21
CA LEU A 113 -21.81 -0.16 -9.27
C LEU A 113 -23.26 0.05 -9.74
N GLY A 114 -23.66 1.28 -10.07
CA GLY A 114 -24.97 1.57 -10.67
C GLY A 114 -26.16 1.25 -9.77
N ALA A 115 -26.00 1.34 -8.45
CA ALA A 115 -27.11 1.19 -7.52
C ALA A 115 -27.99 2.46 -7.58
N SER A 116 -28.93 2.48 -8.52
CA SER A 116 -30.07 3.40 -8.57
C SER A 116 -31.19 2.94 -7.65
#